data_AF-A0A975U1E3-F1
#
_entry.id   AF-A0A975U1E3-F1
#
_cell.length_a   1.000
_cell.length_b   1.000
_cell.length_c   1.000
_cell.angle_alpha   90.00
_cell.angle_beta   90.00
_cell.angle_gamma   90.00
#
_symmetry.space_group_name_H-M   'P 1'
#
loop_
_entity.id
_entity.type
_entity.pdbx_description
1 polymer ?
#
loop_
_entity_poly.entity_id
_entity_poly.type
_entity_poly.pdbx_seq_one_letter_code
_entity_poly.pdbx_strand_id
1 'polypeptide(L)'
;MTVVAAGYGSPALVSELLGGASSLGDHDAAFAATAQRLRALVPPGARSVLVAHAFVQGGVTSESERLLQVGGTGAVSAAHFAGFDYVALGHLHRRQAIDGGRVASSGSPLAYSFSEAAQAKSLSLVELAAEGGATAEEIVITPRRALRCLRGTLAEVLAAADGPGRDDWLQVTLTDRPYGAKAMLDERFASVLDLRFEAPSDAPGIAATRAGQRPTRSPCSRPSAPASARRPSMPRRSALRPRRSRPPNAPRPEPCAPNASASPPSAPMPANRRSTSPNSATTGCS
;
A
#
# COMPACT_ATOMS: atom_id res chain seq x y z
N MET A 1 -19.89 10.50 15.01
CA MET A 1 -18.99 10.38 13.86
C MET A 1 -19.72 9.59 12.80
N THR A 2 -19.65 10.01 11.55
CA THR A 2 -20.31 9.36 10.42
C THR A 2 -19.25 8.96 9.39
N VAL A 3 -19.30 7.71 8.94
CA VAL A 3 -18.48 7.23 7.81
C VAL A 3 -19.41 6.99 6.63
N VAL A 4 -19.09 7.56 5.48
CA VAL A 4 -19.81 7.36 4.22
C VAL A 4 -18.85 6.79 3.16
N ALA A 5 -19.38 6.01 2.22
CA ALA A 5 -18.59 5.34 1.20
C ALA A 5 -19.07 5.67 -0.22
N ALA A 6 -18.14 5.98 -1.12
CA ALA A 6 -18.39 6.20 -2.54
C ALA A 6 -17.61 5.17 -3.38
N GLY A 7 -18.34 4.23 -4.00
CA GLY A 7 -17.78 3.34 -5.02
C GLY A 7 -17.57 4.06 -6.35
N TYR A 8 -16.88 3.41 -7.28
CA TYR A 8 -16.82 3.84 -8.67
C TYR A 8 -18.15 3.56 -9.38
N GLY A 9 -18.85 4.61 -9.82
CA GLY A 9 -20.07 4.52 -10.63
C GLY A 9 -19.86 5.03 -12.06
N SER A 10 -20.57 4.46 -13.03
CA SER A 10 -20.71 5.09 -14.34
C SER A 10 -21.73 6.23 -14.28
N PRO A 11 -21.66 7.25 -15.15
CA PRO A 11 -22.57 8.39 -15.07
C PRO A 11 -24.03 8.00 -15.33
N ALA A 12 -24.26 7.00 -16.18
CA ALA A 12 -25.57 6.37 -16.39
C ALA A 12 -26.11 5.71 -15.12
N LEU A 13 -25.32 4.86 -14.44
CA LEU A 13 -25.72 4.19 -13.20
C LEU A 13 -26.01 5.19 -12.07
N VAL A 14 -25.19 6.24 -11.95
CA VAL A 14 -25.42 7.28 -10.94
C VAL A 14 -26.66 8.11 -11.27
N SER A 15 -26.91 8.44 -12.54
CA SER A 15 -28.14 9.10 -12.99
C SER A 15 -29.38 8.26 -12.65
N GLU A 16 -29.36 6.96 -12.97
CA GLU A 16 -30.43 6.00 -12.64
C GLU A 16 -30.70 5.92 -11.12
N LEU A 17 -29.65 5.73 -10.31
CA LEU A 17 -29.73 5.69 -8.83
C LEU A 17 -30.18 7.01 -8.20
N LEU A 18 -30.05 8.13 -8.91
CA LEU A 18 -30.56 9.45 -8.51
C LEU A 18 -31.92 9.80 -9.15
N GLY A 19 -32.61 8.82 -9.76
CA GLY A 19 -33.97 8.95 -10.26
C GLY A 19 -34.11 9.41 -11.71
N GLY A 20 -33.03 9.35 -12.51
CA GLY A 20 -33.04 9.53 -13.97
C GLY A 20 -33.35 10.96 -14.48
N ALA A 21 -33.62 11.91 -13.59
CA ALA A 21 -34.14 13.24 -13.94
C ALA A 21 -33.16 14.12 -14.73
N SER A 22 -31.87 13.77 -14.77
CA SER A 22 -30.88 14.43 -15.63
C SER A 22 -29.72 13.49 -15.97
N SER A 23 -29.27 13.52 -17.23
CA SER A 23 -28.11 12.76 -17.68
C SER A 23 -26.83 13.40 -17.15
N LEU A 24 -26.00 12.61 -16.45
CA LEU A 24 -24.69 13.04 -15.97
C LEU A 24 -23.67 12.81 -17.08
N GLY A 25 -23.00 13.86 -17.53
CA GLY A 25 -22.17 13.82 -18.75
C GLY A 25 -20.86 13.03 -18.61
N ASP A 26 -20.26 13.02 -17.43
CA ASP A 26 -18.97 12.40 -17.14
C ASP A 26 -18.87 11.88 -15.70
N HIS A 27 -17.71 11.28 -15.37
CA HIS A 27 -17.46 10.73 -14.04
C HIS A 27 -17.24 11.80 -12.96
N ASP A 28 -16.87 13.03 -13.31
CA ASP A 28 -16.71 14.12 -12.34
C ASP A 28 -18.09 14.60 -11.85
N ALA A 29 -19.02 14.86 -12.78
CA ALA A 29 -20.41 15.18 -12.47
C ALA A 29 -21.12 14.05 -11.69
N ALA A 30 -20.86 12.80 -12.07
CA ALA A 30 -21.38 11.64 -11.35
C ALA A 30 -20.83 11.54 -9.92
N PHE A 31 -19.53 11.80 -9.73
CA PHE A 31 -18.93 11.79 -8.40
C PHE A 31 -19.39 12.99 -7.56
N ALA A 32 -19.53 14.18 -8.16
CA ALA A 32 -20.03 15.38 -7.51
C ALA A 32 -21.43 15.17 -6.91
N ALA A 33 -22.37 14.66 -7.70
CA ALA A 33 -23.73 14.35 -7.26
C ALA A 33 -23.75 13.29 -6.15
N THR A 34 -22.90 12.26 -6.27
CA THR A 34 -22.72 11.23 -5.23
C THR A 34 -22.19 11.83 -3.93
N ALA A 35 -21.13 12.63 -3.99
CA ALA A 35 -20.50 13.26 -2.84
C ALA A 35 -21.43 14.25 -2.14
N GLN A 36 -22.18 15.07 -2.90
CA GLN A 36 -23.22 15.95 -2.38
C GLN A 36 -24.30 15.16 -1.64
N ARG A 37 -24.78 14.05 -2.23
CA ARG A 37 -25.81 13.21 -1.59
C ARG A 37 -25.30 12.55 -0.30
N LEU A 38 -24.06 12.05 -0.29
CA LEU A 38 -23.43 11.49 0.90
C LEU A 38 -23.17 12.54 1.98
N ARG A 39 -22.75 13.76 1.61
CA ARG A 39 -22.55 14.89 2.54
C ARG A 39 -23.85 15.30 3.23
N ALA A 40 -24.99 15.21 2.52
CA ALA A 40 -26.32 15.46 3.08
C ALA A 40 -26.82 14.36 4.04
N LEU A 41 -26.18 13.19 4.10
CA LEU A 41 -26.46 12.15 5.11
C LEU A 41 -25.68 12.36 6.42
N VAL A 42 -24.73 13.29 6.45
CA VAL A 42 -23.95 13.58 7.66
C VAL A 42 -24.65 14.66 8.49
N PRO A 43 -25.01 14.40 9.76
CA PRO A 43 -25.65 15.41 10.61
C PRO A 43 -24.78 16.66 10.82
N PRO A 44 -25.38 17.86 10.99
CA PRO A 44 -24.65 19.05 11.38
C PRO A 44 -23.80 18.82 12.65
N GLY A 45 -22.56 19.30 12.64
CA GLY A 45 -21.60 19.10 13.74
C GLY A 45 -21.03 17.67 13.89
N ALA A 46 -21.46 16.70 13.07
CA ALA A 46 -20.92 15.35 13.14
C ALA A 46 -19.60 15.20 12.35
N ARG A 47 -18.52 14.89 13.07
CA ARG A 47 -17.23 14.45 12.49
C ARG A 47 -17.42 13.36 11.45
N SER A 48 -16.72 13.47 10.33
CA SER A 48 -17.13 12.85 9.07
C SER A 48 -15.98 12.36 8.20
N VAL A 49 -16.05 11.09 7.79
CA VAL A 49 -15.06 10.47 6.89
C VAL A 49 -15.76 10.00 5.62
N LEU A 50 -15.18 10.35 4.47
CA LEU A 50 -15.52 9.72 3.20
C LEU A 50 -14.46 8.67 2.85
N VAL A 51 -14.89 7.45 2.53
CA VAL A 51 -14.05 6.42 1.93
C VAL A 51 -14.44 6.32 0.46
N ALA A 52 -13.53 6.63 -0.47
CA ALA A 52 -13.86 6.73 -1.89
C ALA A 52 -12.88 5.97 -2.79
N HIS A 53 -13.38 5.28 -3.82
CA HIS A 53 -12.56 4.65 -4.85
C HIS A 53 -12.69 5.44 -6.17
N ALA A 54 -11.87 6.49 -6.31
CA ALA A 54 -11.86 7.36 -7.48
C ALA A 54 -10.41 7.72 -7.88
N PHE A 55 -10.18 8.00 -9.16
CA PHE A 55 -8.96 8.65 -9.61
C PHE A 55 -9.10 10.16 -9.44
N VAL A 56 -8.26 10.79 -8.63
CA VAL A 56 -8.31 12.25 -8.42
C VAL A 56 -7.37 12.93 -9.41
N GLN A 57 -7.82 14.06 -9.97
CA GLN A 57 -7.04 14.87 -10.91
C GLN A 57 -5.67 15.25 -10.31
N GLY A 58 -4.61 15.08 -11.09
CA GLY A 58 -3.22 15.27 -10.65
C GLY A 58 -2.60 14.08 -9.90
N GLY A 59 -3.34 13.00 -9.66
CA GLY A 59 -2.84 11.79 -9.01
C GLY A 59 -1.75 11.06 -9.82
N VAL A 60 -0.69 10.64 -9.13
CA VAL A 60 0.44 9.90 -9.72
C VAL A 60 0.15 8.40 -9.70
N THR A 61 0.12 7.79 -10.89
CA THR A 61 -0.12 6.36 -11.12
C THR A 61 1.18 5.53 -11.15
N SER A 62 1.02 4.21 -11.14
CA SER A 62 2.03 3.19 -11.46
C SER A 62 1.51 2.30 -12.61
N GLU A 63 2.30 1.37 -13.16
CA GLU A 63 1.85 0.51 -14.28
C GLU A 63 0.87 -0.61 -13.88
N SER A 64 0.56 -0.73 -12.59
CA SER A 64 -0.36 -1.70 -12.02
C SER A 64 -1.82 -1.23 -12.06
N GLU A 65 -2.03 0.08 -12.00
CA GLU A 65 -3.33 0.70 -11.96
C GLU A 65 -4.00 0.61 -13.33
N ARG A 66 -5.18 0.00 -13.39
CA ARG A 66 -6.01 0.06 -14.60
C ARG A 66 -6.46 1.50 -14.82
N LEU A 67 -6.01 2.12 -15.91
CA LEU A 67 -6.59 3.36 -16.43
C LEU A 67 -8.13 3.18 -16.53
N LEU A 68 -8.87 3.89 -15.68
CA LEU A 68 -10.31 3.69 -15.55
C LEU A 68 -11.06 4.04 -16.85
N GLN A 69 -10.58 5.08 -17.56
CA GLN A 69 -10.88 5.34 -18.97
C GLN A 69 -9.67 5.98 -19.68
N VAL A 70 -9.71 5.98 -21.02
CA VAL A 70 -8.73 6.67 -21.89
C VAL A 70 -9.03 8.17 -21.93
N GLY A 71 -8.01 9.02 -21.94
CA GLY A 71 -8.17 10.47 -22.16
C GLY A 71 -8.52 11.30 -20.92
N GLY A 72 -8.55 10.70 -19.73
CA GLY A 72 -8.75 11.44 -18.46
C GLY A 72 -10.21 11.62 -18.01
N THR A 73 -11.18 11.14 -18.79
CA THR A 73 -12.64 11.21 -18.53
C THR A 73 -13.11 10.54 -17.23
N GLY A 74 -12.25 9.76 -16.57
CA GLY A 74 -12.50 9.13 -15.27
C GLY A 74 -11.89 9.85 -14.06
N ALA A 75 -11.36 11.07 -14.22
CA ALA A 75 -10.64 11.81 -13.17
C ALA A 75 -11.54 12.84 -12.46
N VAL A 76 -11.68 12.72 -11.14
CA VAL A 76 -12.55 13.59 -10.32
C VAL A 76 -11.78 14.74 -9.67
N SER A 77 -12.43 15.89 -9.51
CA SER A 77 -11.92 17.07 -8.84
C SER A 77 -11.86 16.87 -7.32
N ALA A 78 -10.78 17.38 -6.71
CA ALA A 78 -10.64 17.39 -5.26
C ALA A 78 -11.66 18.29 -4.54
N ALA A 79 -12.32 19.20 -5.25
CA ALA A 79 -13.34 20.09 -4.70
C ALA A 79 -14.56 19.32 -4.16
N HIS A 80 -14.90 18.18 -4.76
CA HIS A 80 -16.03 17.33 -4.34
C HIS A 80 -15.85 16.69 -2.97
N PHE A 81 -14.64 16.78 -2.40
CA PHE A 81 -14.32 16.33 -1.04
C PHE A 81 -14.54 17.42 0.04
N ALA A 82 -15.05 18.60 -0.32
CA ALA A 82 -15.28 19.68 0.63
C ALA A 82 -16.25 19.28 1.77
N GLY A 83 -16.00 19.82 2.97
CA GLY A 83 -16.86 19.61 4.14
C GLY A 83 -16.71 18.26 4.87
N PHE A 84 -15.91 17.31 4.37
CA PHE A 84 -15.51 16.12 5.13
C PHE A 84 -14.25 16.38 5.98
N ASP A 85 -14.17 15.80 7.17
CA ASP A 85 -13.02 15.96 8.08
C ASP A 85 -11.79 15.18 7.61
N TYR A 86 -12.01 14.07 6.91
CA TYR A 86 -10.98 13.28 6.24
C TYR A 86 -11.56 12.51 5.05
N VAL A 87 -10.75 12.29 4.02
CA VAL A 87 -11.09 11.43 2.87
C VAL A 87 -10.01 10.39 2.62
N ALA A 88 -10.38 9.11 2.80
CA ALA A 88 -9.56 7.96 2.49
C ALA A 88 -9.80 7.50 1.05
N LEU A 89 -8.76 7.59 0.21
CA LEU A 89 -8.84 7.27 -1.22
C LEU A 89 -8.21 5.92 -1.57
N GLY A 90 -8.97 5.10 -2.29
CA GLY A 90 -8.49 3.90 -2.97
C GLY A 90 -7.83 4.22 -4.32
N HIS A 91 -8.00 3.28 -5.25
CA HIS A 91 -7.51 3.29 -6.65
C HIS A 91 -5.98 3.32 -6.85
N LEU A 92 -5.28 4.34 -6.35
CA LEU A 92 -3.85 4.54 -6.63
C LEU A 92 -2.99 3.65 -5.73
N HIS A 93 -1.96 3.01 -6.30
CA HIS A 93 -1.07 2.11 -5.55
C HIS A 93 0.08 2.86 -4.86
N ARG A 94 0.39 4.07 -5.33
CA ARG A 94 1.30 5.00 -4.67
C ARG A 94 0.58 5.80 -3.57
N ARG A 95 1.10 5.71 -2.35
CA ARG A 95 0.74 6.58 -1.21
C ARG A 95 0.95 8.05 -1.58
N GLN A 96 -0.10 8.86 -1.51
CA GLN A 96 -0.08 10.28 -1.88
C GLN A 96 -1.22 11.05 -1.20
N ALA A 97 -1.01 12.32 -0.93
CA ALA A 97 -1.98 13.16 -0.23
C ALA A 97 -2.00 14.58 -0.81
N ILE A 98 -3.18 15.19 -0.76
CA ILE A 98 -3.45 16.57 -1.17
C ILE A 98 -4.21 17.28 -0.03
N ASP A 99 -4.46 18.59 -0.19
CA ASP A 99 -5.22 19.40 0.76
C ASP A 99 -4.73 19.25 2.21
N GLY A 100 -3.44 19.54 2.43
CA GLY A 100 -2.78 19.45 3.73
C GLY A 100 -2.64 18.05 4.34
N GLY A 101 -3.11 17.00 3.65
CA GLY A 101 -3.23 15.64 4.19
C GLY A 101 -4.67 15.22 4.48
N ARG A 102 -5.66 16.12 4.39
CA ARG A 102 -7.09 15.84 4.62
C ARG A 102 -7.66 14.83 3.61
N VAL A 103 -7.11 14.83 2.39
CA VAL A 103 -7.52 13.93 1.31
C VAL A 103 -6.30 13.10 0.90
N ALA A 104 -6.30 11.81 1.21
CA ALA A 104 -5.12 10.96 1.05
C ALA A 104 -5.46 9.55 0.56
N SER A 105 -4.64 9.04 -0.35
CA SER A 105 -4.57 7.61 -0.66
C SER A 105 -3.42 6.97 0.10
N SER A 106 -3.71 5.85 0.77
CA SER A 106 -2.72 5.02 1.47
C SER A 106 -1.72 4.35 0.53
N GLY A 107 -2.02 4.28 -0.76
CA GLY A 107 -1.40 3.33 -1.67
C GLY A 107 -1.85 1.89 -1.38
N SER A 108 -1.22 0.96 -2.09
CA SER A 108 -1.37 -0.48 -1.89
C SER A 108 -0.51 -1.00 -0.72
N PRO A 109 -0.93 -2.06 0.00
CA PRO A 109 -0.13 -2.65 1.08
C PRO A 109 1.08 -3.46 0.57
N LEU A 110 1.07 -3.83 -0.71
CA LEU A 110 2.13 -4.55 -1.43
C LEU A 110 2.33 -3.90 -2.80
N ALA A 111 3.53 -4.01 -3.35
CA ALA A 111 3.76 -3.67 -4.75
C ALA A 111 3.16 -4.75 -5.67
N TYR A 112 2.52 -4.32 -6.77
CA TYR A 112 1.92 -5.15 -7.82
C TYR A 112 2.59 -4.96 -9.19
N SER A 113 3.44 -3.95 -9.33
CA SER A 113 4.28 -3.67 -10.50
C SER A 113 5.72 -3.35 -10.09
N PHE A 114 6.69 -3.65 -10.96
CA PHE A 114 8.08 -3.21 -10.81
C PHE A 114 8.23 -1.68 -10.78
N SER A 115 7.30 -0.92 -11.37
CA SER A 115 7.22 0.55 -11.22
C SER A 115 6.93 1.02 -9.77
N GLU A 116 6.58 0.10 -8.88
CA GLU A 116 6.41 0.33 -7.45
C GLU A 116 7.58 -0.17 -6.59
N ALA A 117 8.61 -0.80 -7.18
CA ALA A 117 9.70 -1.45 -6.43
C ALA A 117 10.50 -0.50 -5.52
N ALA A 118 10.52 0.80 -5.85
CA ALA A 118 11.16 1.86 -5.05
C ALA A 118 10.17 2.61 -4.11
N GLN A 119 8.91 2.17 -4.02
CA GLN A 119 7.91 2.77 -3.13
C GLN A 119 7.92 2.05 -1.77
N ALA A 120 8.10 2.80 -0.69
CA ALA A 120 7.71 2.31 0.64
C ALA A 120 6.20 2.01 0.65
N LYS A 121 5.81 0.88 1.25
CA LYS A 121 4.41 0.50 1.45
C LYS A 121 4.04 0.67 2.92
N SER A 122 2.80 1.04 3.20
CA SER A 122 2.39 1.56 4.50
C SER A 122 0.90 1.41 4.76
N LEU A 123 0.51 1.47 6.03
CA LEU A 123 -0.85 1.78 6.47
C LEU A 123 -0.93 3.22 6.99
N SER A 124 -2.06 3.89 6.78
CA SER A 124 -2.35 5.18 7.41
C SER A 124 -3.12 4.95 8.70
N LEU A 125 -2.52 5.29 9.86
CA LEU A 125 -3.24 5.41 11.13
C LEU A 125 -3.81 6.83 11.20
N VAL A 126 -5.14 6.97 11.25
CA VAL A 126 -5.81 8.28 11.18
C VAL A 126 -6.55 8.58 12.48
N GLU A 127 -6.17 9.67 13.13
CA GLU A 127 -6.83 10.19 14.33
C GLU A 127 -7.72 11.39 13.97
N LEU A 128 -8.97 11.39 14.45
CA LEU A 128 -9.95 12.45 14.23
C LEU A 128 -10.11 13.26 15.51
N ALA A 129 -9.68 14.52 15.51
CA ALA A 129 -9.82 15.43 16.65
C ALA A 129 -11.30 15.62 17.01
N ALA A 130 -11.58 16.01 18.26
CA ALA A 130 -12.96 16.10 18.77
C ALA A 130 -13.80 17.17 18.03
N GLU A 131 -13.17 18.28 17.66
CA GLU A 131 -13.84 19.45 17.05
C GLU A 131 -13.80 19.45 15.51
N GLY A 132 -13.35 18.35 14.91
CA GLY A 132 -13.19 18.18 13.46
C GLY A 132 -11.74 18.17 12.97
N GLY A 133 -11.56 17.78 11.71
CA GLY A 133 -10.24 17.54 11.10
C GLY A 133 -9.54 16.26 11.57
N ALA A 134 -8.40 15.95 10.93
CA ALA A 134 -7.67 14.70 11.13
C ALA A 134 -6.14 14.87 11.09
N THR A 135 -5.44 13.95 11.75
CA THR A 135 -3.99 13.71 11.58
C THR A 135 -3.75 12.28 11.12
N ALA A 136 -2.70 12.05 10.33
CA ALA A 136 -2.36 10.72 9.80
C ALA A 136 -0.89 10.35 10.06
N GLU A 137 -0.66 9.26 10.78
CA GLU A 137 0.65 8.61 10.94
C GLU A 137 0.82 7.51 9.88
N GLU A 138 2.07 7.28 9.45
CA GLU A 138 2.42 6.28 8.43
C GLU A 138 3.14 5.09 9.07
N ILE A 139 2.44 3.95 9.12
CA ILE A 139 2.97 2.69 9.64
C ILE A 139 3.56 1.91 8.46
N VAL A 140 4.89 1.95 8.31
CA VAL A 140 5.62 1.29 7.21
C VAL A 140 5.52 -0.24 7.32
N ILE A 141 5.16 -0.90 6.21
CA ILE A 141 5.08 -2.36 6.07
C ILE A 141 6.35 -2.86 5.37
N THR A 142 6.99 -3.89 5.93
CA THR A 142 8.02 -4.66 5.21
C THR A 142 7.39 -5.92 4.62
N PRO A 143 7.37 -6.11 3.28
CA PRO A 143 6.83 -7.33 2.68
C PRO A 143 7.77 -8.52 2.89
N ARG A 144 7.22 -9.74 3.00
CA ARG A 144 8.02 -10.99 3.13
C ARG A 144 8.94 -11.24 1.93
N ARG A 145 8.53 -10.78 0.74
CA ARG A 145 9.30 -10.75 -0.51
C ARG A 145 8.98 -9.42 -1.19
N ALA A 146 9.99 -8.59 -1.44
CA ALA A 146 9.82 -7.35 -2.18
C ALA A 146 9.71 -7.63 -3.69
N LEU A 147 9.28 -6.62 -4.45
CA LEU A 147 9.59 -6.54 -5.88
C LEU A 147 10.89 -5.75 -6.01
N ARG A 148 11.83 -6.25 -6.81
CA ARG A 148 13.14 -5.61 -7.05
C ARG A 148 13.48 -5.53 -8.53
N CYS A 149 14.23 -4.50 -8.87
CA CYS A 149 14.81 -4.32 -10.19
C CYS A 149 16.34 -4.33 -10.09
N LEU A 150 16.97 -5.31 -10.74
CA LEU A 150 18.42 -5.42 -10.87
C LEU A 150 18.83 -5.07 -12.31
N ARG A 151 19.97 -4.40 -12.45
CA ARG A 151 20.51 -3.97 -13.76
C ARG A 151 22.03 -3.91 -13.69
N GLY A 152 22.68 -4.45 -14.72
CA GLY A 152 24.13 -4.58 -14.87
C GLY A 152 24.46 -5.71 -15.83
N THR A 153 25.72 -6.12 -15.87
CA THR A 153 26.14 -7.37 -16.51
C THR A 153 25.63 -8.58 -15.73
N LEU A 154 25.61 -9.77 -16.34
CA LEU A 154 25.24 -11.00 -15.64
C LEU A 154 26.16 -11.25 -14.43
N ALA A 155 27.46 -10.95 -14.53
CA ALA A 155 28.39 -11.10 -13.43
C ALA A 155 28.03 -10.21 -12.22
N GLU A 156 27.72 -8.93 -12.45
CA GLU A 156 27.29 -7.99 -11.40
C GLU A 156 25.94 -8.40 -10.78
N VAL A 157 25.00 -8.87 -11.61
CA VAL A 157 23.69 -9.31 -11.12
C VAL A 157 23.79 -10.62 -10.33
N LEU A 158 24.60 -11.60 -10.75
CA LEU A 158 24.79 -12.84 -9.99
C LEU A 158 25.51 -12.60 -8.65
N ALA A 159 26.46 -11.65 -8.60
CA ALA A 159 27.11 -11.25 -7.35
C ALA A 159 26.11 -10.61 -6.34
N ALA A 160 25.06 -9.95 -6.83
CA ALA A 160 24.01 -9.40 -5.96
C ALA A 160 23.14 -10.48 -5.26
N ALA A 161 23.22 -11.76 -5.68
CA ALA A 161 22.51 -12.87 -5.04
C ALA A 161 23.04 -13.24 -3.65
N ASP A 162 24.28 -12.82 -3.33
CA ASP A 162 24.92 -13.08 -2.04
C ASP A 162 24.56 -12.01 -0.98
N GLY A 163 23.79 -10.99 -1.39
CA GLY A 163 23.21 -9.98 -0.51
C GLY A 163 21.78 -10.31 -0.05
N PRO A 164 21.16 -9.45 0.78
CA PRO A 164 19.76 -9.59 1.16
C PRO A 164 18.86 -9.45 -0.07
N GLY A 165 17.79 -10.23 -0.15
CA GLY A 165 16.79 -10.20 -1.24
C GLY A 165 16.92 -11.32 -2.28
N ARG A 166 17.67 -12.39 -2.00
CA ARG A 166 17.73 -13.61 -2.85
C ARG A 166 16.35 -14.24 -3.12
N ASP A 167 15.43 -14.08 -2.17
CA ASP A 167 14.04 -14.55 -2.22
C ASP A 167 13.05 -13.55 -2.85
N ASP A 168 13.48 -12.34 -3.19
CA ASP A 168 12.59 -11.30 -3.73
C ASP A 168 12.13 -11.63 -5.16
N TRP A 169 11.03 -11.00 -5.59
CA TRP A 169 10.49 -11.09 -6.94
C TRP A 169 11.29 -10.16 -7.86
N LEU A 170 12.04 -10.71 -8.82
CA LEU A 170 13.02 -9.93 -9.59
C LEU A 170 12.59 -9.62 -11.03
N GLN A 171 12.81 -8.36 -11.42
CA GLN A 171 13.06 -7.95 -12.79
C GLN A 171 14.57 -7.76 -12.96
N VAL A 172 15.15 -8.42 -13.95
CA VAL A 172 16.57 -8.27 -14.31
C VAL A 172 16.66 -7.62 -15.69
N THR A 173 17.46 -6.56 -15.81
CA THR A 173 17.81 -5.96 -17.11
C THR A 173 19.32 -6.09 -17.33
N LEU A 174 19.72 -7.04 -18.15
CA LEU A 174 21.12 -7.28 -18.48
C LEU A 174 21.63 -6.29 -19.52
N THR A 175 22.83 -5.74 -19.30
CA THR A 175 23.54 -4.87 -20.24
C THR A 175 24.45 -5.67 -21.19
N ASP A 176 24.81 -6.89 -20.81
CA ASP A 176 25.47 -7.91 -21.64
C ASP A 176 24.46 -8.94 -22.17
N ARG A 177 24.91 -9.84 -23.06
CA ARG A 177 24.06 -10.87 -23.69
C ARG A 177 24.66 -12.30 -23.62
N PRO A 178 25.06 -12.80 -22.44
CA PRO A 178 25.60 -14.14 -22.30
C PRO A 178 24.55 -15.23 -22.59
N TYR A 179 25.00 -16.34 -23.19
CA TYR A 179 24.19 -17.53 -23.38
C TYR A 179 23.81 -18.16 -22.03
N GLY A 180 22.63 -18.77 -21.93
CA GLY A 180 22.18 -19.44 -20.70
C GLY A 180 21.77 -18.54 -19.53
N ALA A 181 21.82 -17.20 -19.69
CA ALA A 181 21.65 -16.23 -18.60
C ALA A 181 20.46 -16.49 -17.66
N LYS A 182 19.29 -16.89 -18.17
CA LYS A 182 18.10 -17.18 -17.34
C LYS A 182 18.33 -18.34 -16.37
N ALA A 183 18.98 -19.42 -16.83
CA ALA A 183 19.26 -20.59 -15.97
C ALA A 183 20.26 -20.22 -14.86
N MET A 184 21.35 -19.52 -15.21
CA MET A 184 22.34 -19.04 -14.24
C MET A 184 21.73 -18.09 -13.19
N LEU A 185 20.76 -17.26 -13.59
CA LEU A 185 20.00 -16.41 -12.68
C LEU A 185 19.05 -17.24 -11.78
N ASP A 186 18.37 -18.26 -12.31
CA ASP A 186 17.45 -19.12 -11.56
C ASP A 186 18.17 -20.05 -10.56
N GLU A 187 19.43 -20.42 -10.82
CA GLU A 187 20.28 -21.14 -9.86
C GLU A 187 20.64 -20.28 -8.64
N ARG A 188 20.80 -18.95 -8.83
CA ARG A 188 21.19 -18.02 -7.76
C ARG A 188 20.00 -17.36 -7.08
N PHE A 189 18.94 -17.01 -7.78
CA PHE A 189 17.77 -16.28 -7.27
C PHE A 189 16.51 -17.15 -7.26
N ALA A 190 15.73 -17.09 -6.18
CA ALA A 190 14.57 -17.97 -6.03
C ALA A 190 13.39 -17.62 -6.95
N SER A 191 13.35 -16.43 -7.57
CA SER A 191 12.14 -15.92 -8.25
C SER A 191 12.41 -14.79 -9.27
N VAL A 192 13.03 -15.10 -10.42
CA VAL A 192 13.16 -14.16 -11.56
C VAL A 192 11.90 -14.20 -12.43
N LEU A 193 11.10 -13.12 -12.37
CA LEU A 193 9.81 -13.00 -13.08
C LEU A 193 9.92 -12.35 -14.46
N ASP A 194 10.88 -11.45 -14.65
CA ASP A 194 11.05 -10.65 -15.88
C ASP A 194 12.56 -10.54 -16.18
N LEU A 195 12.99 -11.03 -17.35
CA LEU A 195 14.37 -10.92 -17.82
C LEU A 195 14.39 -10.14 -19.13
N ARG A 196 15.13 -9.03 -19.12
CA ARG A 196 15.28 -8.09 -20.23
C ARG A 196 16.75 -7.97 -20.61
N PHE A 197 16.98 -7.62 -21.86
CA PHE A 197 18.29 -7.25 -22.37
C PHE A 197 18.22 -5.82 -22.90
N GLU A 198 19.20 -4.99 -22.57
CA GLU A 198 19.32 -3.64 -23.10
C GLU A 198 19.52 -3.66 -24.63
N ALA A 199 18.93 -2.70 -25.33
CA ALA A 199 19.21 -2.49 -26.74
C ALA A 199 20.66 -1.99 -26.91
N PRO A 200 21.41 -2.44 -27.93
CA PRO A 200 22.73 -1.88 -28.22
C PRO A 200 22.65 -0.36 -28.39
N SER A 201 23.61 0.37 -27.82
CA SER A 201 23.69 1.84 -27.87
C SER A 201 23.71 2.38 -29.30
N ASP A 202 24.23 1.59 -30.23
CA ASP A 202 24.63 2.03 -31.57
C ASP A 202 23.56 1.69 -32.63
N ALA A 203 22.34 1.35 -32.20
CA ALA A 203 21.21 1.13 -33.10
C ALA A 203 20.82 2.45 -33.79
N PRO A 204 20.95 2.58 -35.13
CA PRO A 204 20.59 3.80 -35.82
C PRO A 204 19.10 4.10 -35.65
N GLY A 205 18.76 5.36 -35.37
CA GLY A 205 17.41 5.80 -35.01
C GLY A 205 16.41 5.76 -36.15
N ILE A 206 16.00 4.57 -36.59
CA ILE A 206 14.89 4.39 -37.52
C ILE A 206 13.61 4.86 -36.82
N ALA A 207 13.02 5.94 -37.32
CA ALA A 207 11.76 6.50 -36.82
C ALA A 207 10.58 5.58 -37.16
N ALA A 208 10.41 4.51 -36.38
CA ALA A 208 9.35 3.53 -36.57
C ALA A 208 7.96 4.19 -36.43
N THR A 209 7.20 4.19 -37.54
CA THR A 209 5.87 4.77 -37.63
C THR A 209 4.93 4.18 -36.58
N ARG A 210 4.26 5.03 -35.79
CA ARG A 210 3.44 4.60 -34.65
C ARG A 210 2.16 3.87 -35.06
N ALA A 211 2.23 2.55 -35.21
CA ALA A 211 1.10 1.65 -35.21
C ALA A 211 1.43 0.39 -34.39
N GLY A 212 0.51 -0.03 -33.51
CA GLY A 212 0.54 -1.38 -32.89
C GLY A 212 1.60 -1.65 -31.81
N GLN A 213 2.42 -0.68 -31.38
CA GLN A 213 3.35 -0.91 -30.25
C GLN A 213 2.57 -1.12 -28.93
N ARG A 214 2.48 -2.38 -28.49
CA ARG A 214 2.16 -2.76 -27.11
C ARG A 214 3.04 -1.93 -26.16
N PRO A 215 2.49 -1.20 -25.18
CA PRO A 215 3.24 -0.21 -24.42
C PRO A 215 4.47 -0.85 -23.78
N THR A 216 5.64 -0.30 -24.11
CA THR A 216 6.93 -0.73 -23.58
C THR A 216 6.99 -0.34 -22.11
N ARG A 217 6.57 -1.28 -21.25
CA ARG A 217 6.65 -1.15 -19.78
C ARG A 217 8.03 -0.63 -19.41
N SER A 218 8.08 0.55 -18.79
CA SER A 218 9.33 1.27 -18.59
C SER A 218 10.29 0.38 -17.82
N PRO A 219 11.56 0.24 -18.27
CA PRO A 219 12.56 -0.39 -17.42
C PRO A 219 12.63 0.41 -16.12
N CYS A 220 12.77 -0.27 -14.98
CA CYS A 220 13.03 0.40 -13.72
C CYS A 220 14.18 1.41 -13.88
N SER A 221 13.85 2.71 -13.77
CA SER A 221 14.84 3.77 -13.73
C SER A 221 15.75 3.54 -12.50
N ARG A 222 17.02 3.92 -12.63
CA ARG A 222 18.07 3.61 -11.63
C ARG A 222 17.55 3.91 -10.22
N PRO A 223 17.62 2.96 -9.27
CA PRO A 223 17.14 3.20 -7.92
C PRO A 223 17.86 4.41 -7.34
N SER A 224 17.09 5.41 -6.92
CA SER A 224 17.62 6.51 -6.11
C SER A 224 18.28 5.90 -4.87
N ALA A 225 19.47 6.39 -4.51
CA ALA A 225 20.15 5.91 -3.31
C ALA A 225 19.19 6.02 -2.10
N PRO A 226 19.12 4.99 -1.23
CA PRO A 226 18.13 4.97 -0.16
C PRO A 226 18.28 6.20 0.72
N ALA A 227 17.23 7.01 0.80
CA ALA A 227 17.21 8.19 1.64
C ALA A 227 17.47 7.76 3.10
N SER A 228 18.64 8.10 3.63
CA SER A 228 19.06 7.73 4.98
C SER A 228 17.96 8.11 5.98
N ALA A 229 17.37 7.10 6.63
CA ALA A 229 16.28 7.29 7.57
C ALA A 229 16.75 8.10 8.79
N ARG A 230 16.65 9.43 8.69
CA ARG A 230 16.86 10.36 9.79
C ARG A 230 15.83 10.07 10.86
N ARG A 231 16.24 9.33 11.90
CA ARG A 231 15.49 9.15 13.15
C ARG A 231 14.93 10.51 13.58
N PRO A 232 13.61 10.66 13.80
CA PRO A 232 13.07 11.89 14.37
C PRO A 232 13.70 12.09 15.76
N SER A 233 14.26 13.27 16.01
CA SER A 233 14.80 13.60 17.32
C SER A 233 13.65 13.79 18.30
N MET A 234 13.58 12.96 19.34
CA MET A 234 12.58 13.14 20.40
C MET A 234 12.72 14.54 21.02
N PRO A 235 11.62 15.32 21.14
CA PRO A 235 11.66 16.56 21.89
C PRO A 235 11.95 16.24 23.36
N ARG A 236 12.92 16.94 23.95
CA ARG A 236 13.26 16.78 25.37
C ARG A 236 12.05 17.14 26.23
N ARG A 237 11.46 16.17 26.91
CA ARG A 237 10.46 16.42 27.97
C ARG A 237 11.06 17.36 29.02
N SER A 238 10.51 18.56 29.16
CA SER A 238 10.83 19.44 30.28
C SER A 238 10.22 18.84 31.56
N ALA A 239 11.04 18.74 32.61
CA ALA A 239 10.66 18.02 33.82
C ALA A 239 9.86 18.92 34.78
N LEU A 240 8.59 19.16 34.48
CA LEU A 240 7.68 19.89 35.36
C LEU A 240 7.34 19.03 36.60
N ARG A 241 8.13 19.18 37.67
CA ARG A 241 7.93 18.48 38.95
C ARG A 241 6.63 18.95 39.62
N PRO A 242 5.66 18.06 39.92
CA PRO A 242 4.56 18.40 40.83
C PRO A 242 5.11 18.51 42.27
N ARG A 243 4.88 19.66 42.92
CA ARG A 243 5.12 19.81 44.36
C ARG A 243 4.09 18.99 45.14
N ARG A 244 4.48 17.83 45.68
CA ARG A 244 3.68 17.13 46.69
C ARG A 244 3.93 17.76 48.06
N SER A 245 2.96 18.49 48.59
CA SER A 245 2.85 18.74 50.03
C SER A 245 2.54 17.43 50.76
N ARG A 246 2.94 17.33 52.03
CA ARG A 246 2.82 16.13 52.87
C ARG A 246 2.12 16.50 54.18
N PRO A 247 0.96 15.90 54.52
CA PRO A 247 0.31 16.18 55.80
C PRO A 247 1.09 15.56 56.98
N PRO A 248 1.15 16.22 58.14
CA PRO A 248 1.99 15.79 59.26
C PRO A 248 1.24 14.89 60.26
N ASN A 249 1.00 13.61 59.91
CA ASN A 249 1.06 12.50 60.86
C ASN A 249 0.84 11.14 60.17
N ALA A 250 1.83 10.25 60.29
CA ALA A 250 1.71 8.81 60.06
C ALA A 250 2.88 8.11 60.76
N PRO A 251 2.64 7.12 61.64
CA PRO A 251 3.72 6.37 62.29
C PRO A 251 4.49 5.52 61.26
N ARG A 252 5.75 5.18 61.57
CA ARG A 252 6.58 4.30 60.72
C ARG A 252 6.21 2.83 60.98
N PRO A 253 6.02 2.00 59.94
CA PRO A 253 6.06 0.55 60.09
C PRO A 253 7.52 0.06 60.22
N GLU A 254 7.72 -1.05 60.93
CA GLU A 254 9.00 -1.75 61.02
C GLU A 254 9.26 -2.64 59.77
N PRO A 255 10.53 -2.96 59.45
CA PRO A 255 10.86 -3.79 58.29
C PRO A 255 10.68 -5.30 58.59
N CYS A 256 9.98 -6.01 57.71
CA CYS A 256 9.96 -7.47 57.69
C CYS A 256 10.93 -8.01 56.63
N ALA A 257 11.60 -9.13 56.94
CA ALA A 257 12.66 -9.72 56.11
C ALA A 257 12.12 -10.66 55.00
N PRO A 258 12.90 -10.94 53.94
CA PRO A 258 12.42 -11.68 52.76
C PRO A 258 12.64 -13.21 52.84
N ASN A 259 11.77 -13.93 52.14
CA ASN A 259 11.98 -15.27 51.58
C ASN A 259 11.13 -15.37 50.30
N ALA A 260 11.33 -16.25 49.32
CA ALA A 260 12.46 -17.00 48.76
C ALA A 260 11.84 -18.16 47.96
N SER A 261 12.03 -18.16 46.63
CA SER A 261 12.02 -19.31 45.69
C SER A 261 11.07 -20.53 45.89
N ALA A 262 10.24 -20.84 44.88
CA ALA A 262 9.91 -22.23 44.49
C ALA A 262 9.40 -22.32 43.03
N SER A 263 9.76 -23.41 42.31
CA SER A 263 9.27 -23.88 40.99
C SER A 263 10.01 -25.18 40.60
N PRO A 264 9.56 -26.03 39.65
CA PRO A 264 8.21 -26.37 39.17
C PRO A 264 7.88 -27.85 39.55
N PRO A 265 7.03 -28.61 38.79
CA PRO A 265 7.55 -29.49 37.72
C PRO A 265 6.62 -29.61 36.48
N SER A 266 6.71 -30.67 35.65
CA SER A 266 6.16 -30.69 34.26
C SER A 266 5.71 -32.08 33.73
N ALA A 267 4.96 -32.06 32.60
CA ALA A 267 4.67 -33.17 31.65
C ALA A 267 3.67 -34.28 32.14
N PRO A 268 3.15 -35.20 31.27
CA PRO A 268 3.42 -35.43 29.83
C PRO A 268 2.19 -35.59 28.89
N MET A 269 2.43 -35.95 27.61
CA MET A 269 1.44 -36.42 26.61
C MET A 269 1.48 -37.95 26.40
N PRO A 270 0.47 -38.53 25.72
CA PRO A 270 0.67 -39.62 24.75
C PRO A 270 0.05 -39.32 23.36
N ALA A 271 0.17 -40.24 22.38
CA ALA A 271 -0.04 -39.91 20.95
C ALA A 271 -0.55 -41.05 20.01
N ASN A 272 -1.15 -40.62 18.89
CA ASN A 272 -1.03 -41.13 17.49
C ASN A 272 -1.51 -42.56 17.08
N ARG A 273 -2.37 -42.60 16.05
CA ARG A 273 -2.59 -43.63 14.97
C ARG A 273 -3.60 -43.00 13.97
N ARG A 274 -3.50 -42.99 12.62
CA ARG A 274 -3.29 -44.03 11.55
C ARG A 274 -4.32 -45.17 11.61
N SER A 275 -5.09 -45.52 10.57
CA SER A 275 -5.33 -44.97 9.20
C SER A 275 -6.78 -45.38 8.76
N THR A 276 -7.29 -45.55 7.52
CA THR A 276 -6.77 -45.76 6.13
C THR A 276 -7.90 -45.51 5.10
N SER A 277 -7.60 -45.28 3.82
CA SER A 277 -8.56 -45.30 2.67
C SER A 277 -8.81 -46.74 2.15
N PRO A 278 -9.85 -47.01 1.33
CA PRO A 278 -9.72 -46.84 -0.14
C PRO A 278 -11.02 -46.43 -0.89
N ASN A 279 -10.93 -46.43 -2.23
CA ASN A 279 -11.94 -46.03 -3.22
C ASN A 279 -13.29 -46.79 -3.18
N SER A 280 -14.33 -46.12 -3.68
CA SER A 280 -15.33 -46.74 -4.57
C SER A 280 -15.78 -45.75 -5.64
N ALA A 281 -15.86 -46.17 -6.90
CA ALA A 281 -16.46 -45.42 -8.00
C ALA A 281 -17.72 -46.15 -8.48
N THR A 282 -18.79 -45.41 -8.81
CA THR A 282 -20.03 -45.99 -9.33
C THR A 282 -20.64 -45.12 -10.42
N THR A 283 -21.09 -45.78 -11.48
CA THR A 283 -21.92 -45.25 -12.56
C THR A 283 -23.38 -45.00 -12.11
N GLY A 284 -24.12 -44.19 -12.86
CA GLY A 284 -25.59 -44.11 -12.76
C GLY A 284 -26.18 -42.92 -13.49
N CYS A 285 -27.07 -43.16 -14.45
CA CYS A 285 -27.78 -42.11 -15.19
C CYS A 285 -28.98 -41.57 -14.40
N SER A 286 -29.27 -40.28 -14.56
CA SER A 286 -30.59 -39.73 -14.89
C SER A 286 -30.40 -38.33 -15.49
#